data_AF-A0A1E5REP8-F1
#
_entry.id   AF-A0A1E5REP8-F1
#
_cell.length_a   1.000
_cell.length_b   1.000
_cell.length_c   1.000
_cell.angle_alpha   90.00
_cell.angle_beta   90.00
_cell.angle_gamma   90.00
#
_symmetry.space_group_name_H-M   'P 1'
#
loop_
_entity.id
_entity.type
_entity.pdbx_description
1 polymer ?
#
loop_
_entity_poly.entity_id
_entity_poly.type
_entity_poly.pdbx_seq_one_letter_code
_entity_poly.pdbx_strand_id
1 'polypeptide(L)'
;MSLKEFEQLNFTHSARRLDRPSLYLIKKARHHPEGEGYKELQKCLESKTIYIGNLSHYTTEEQIFELFHKLGPIEKIIMGLDRFKYTPCGFCFVIFEDKASSINAVKYLNKTKIDGESISIDLDPGFEDGRQFGRGKFGGQKSTDDYQFMYQNMMPSTYTPGGTTTGGEDTYVPQV
;
A
#
# COMPACT_ATOMS: atom_id res chain seq x y z
N MET A 1 8.66 7.29 -20.40
CA MET A 1 9.14 6.76 -19.10
C MET A 1 9.38 5.27 -19.23
N SER A 2 10.30 4.71 -18.45
CA SER A 2 10.61 3.27 -18.38
C SER A 2 10.61 2.86 -16.90
N LEU A 3 10.19 1.63 -16.57
CA LEU A 3 10.21 1.11 -15.19
C LEU A 3 11.58 1.27 -14.51
N LYS A 4 12.67 1.27 -15.29
CA LYS A 4 14.05 1.46 -14.82
C LYS A 4 14.25 2.80 -14.10
N GLU A 5 13.49 3.84 -14.44
CA GLU A 5 13.61 5.18 -13.83
C GLU A 5 13.15 5.19 -12.36
N PHE A 6 12.25 4.30 -11.95
CA PHE A 6 11.79 4.18 -10.55
C PHE A 6 12.64 3.23 -9.71
N GLU A 7 13.46 2.40 -10.35
CA GLU A 7 14.31 1.40 -9.71
C GLU A 7 15.76 1.82 -9.56
N GLN A 8 16.25 2.64 -10.50
CA GLN A 8 17.59 3.17 -10.40
C GLN A 8 17.69 4.01 -9.13
N LEU A 9 18.54 3.53 -8.22
CA LEU A 9 19.12 4.37 -7.19
C LEU A 9 19.89 5.46 -7.91
N ASN A 10 19.21 6.57 -8.22
CA ASN A 10 19.86 7.79 -8.62
C ASN A 10 20.50 8.34 -7.35
N PHE A 11 21.75 7.94 -7.10
CA PHE A 11 22.59 8.40 -5.98
C PHE A 11 22.94 9.90 -6.09
N THR A 12 22.25 10.66 -6.93
CA THR A 12 22.31 12.13 -6.92
C THR A 12 21.84 12.68 -5.57
N HIS A 13 21.07 11.92 -4.80
CA HIS A 13 20.67 12.24 -3.42
C HIS A 13 20.83 11.04 -2.49
N SER A 14 21.19 11.30 -1.23
CA SER A 14 21.34 10.30 -0.17
C SER A 14 20.00 9.72 0.31
N ALA A 15 18.88 10.36 -0.02
CA ALA A 15 17.54 9.95 0.34
C ALA A 15 16.71 9.55 -0.88
N ARG A 16 15.81 8.59 -0.70
CA ARG A 16 14.83 8.21 -1.73
C ARG A 16 13.81 9.32 -1.93
N ARG A 17 13.35 9.50 -3.17
CA ARG A 17 12.17 10.31 -3.52
C ARG A 17 10.96 9.83 -2.71
N LEU A 18 10.36 10.73 -1.94
CA LEU A 18 9.18 10.44 -1.12
C LEU A 18 7.91 10.32 -1.96
N ASP A 19 7.86 10.97 -3.12
CA ASP A 19 6.77 10.95 -4.12
C ASP A 19 6.81 9.72 -5.06
N ARG A 20 7.52 8.66 -4.68
CA ARG A 20 7.59 7.45 -5.51
C ARG A 20 6.24 6.71 -5.50
N PRO A 21 5.86 6.05 -6.60
CA PRO A 21 4.73 5.14 -6.59
C PRO A 21 4.88 4.02 -5.56
N SER A 22 3.73 3.47 -5.13
CA SER A 22 3.71 2.36 -4.20
C SER A 22 4.43 1.13 -4.77
N LEU A 23 5.03 0.34 -3.88
CA LEU A 23 5.64 -0.94 -4.28
C LEU A 23 4.62 -1.88 -4.94
N TYR A 24 3.35 -1.78 -4.56
CA TYR A 24 2.26 -2.53 -5.17
C TYR A 24 2.13 -2.20 -6.67
N LEU A 25 2.03 -0.92 -7.03
CA LEU A 25 1.90 -0.50 -8.43
C LEU A 25 3.14 -0.84 -9.25
N ILE A 26 4.34 -0.65 -8.68
CA ILE A 26 5.60 -1.03 -9.35
C ILE A 26 5.62 -2.54 -9.63
N LYS A 27 5.29 -3.38 -8.65
CA LYS A 27 5.22 -4.84 -8.84
C LYS A 27 4.16 -5.22 -9.87
N LYS A 28 2.97 -4.62 -9.81
CA LYS A 28 1.88 -4.87 -10.77
C LYS A 28 2.31 -4.55 -12.21
N ALA A 29 2.99 -3.43 -12.42
CA ALA A 29 3.51 -3.05 -13.73
C ALA A 29 4.58 -4.03 -14.26
N ARG A 30 5.44 -4.58 -13.38
CA ARG A 30 6.43 -5.60 -13.78
C ARG A 30 5.80 -6.91 -14.24
N HIS A 31 4.76 -7.36 -13.54
CA HIS A 31 4.11 -8.64 -13.86
C HIS A 31 3.18 -8.54 -15.08
N HIS A 32 2.72 -7.33 -15.43
CA HIS A 32 1.87 -7.07 -16.59
C HIS A 32 2.45 -5.94 -17.47
N PRO A 33 3.60 -6.17 -18.13
CA PRO A 33 4.34 -5.12 -18.84
C PRO A 33 3.60 -4.55 -20.06
N GLU A 34 2.77 -5.35 -20.73
CA GLU A 34 1.90 -4.90 -21.83
C GLU A 34 0.44 -4.65 -21.37
N GLY A 35 0.19 -4.75 -20.07
CA GLY A 35 -1.15 -4.67 -19.49
C GLY A 35 -1.42 -3.35 -18.76
N GLU A 36 -2.57 -3.31 -18.11
CA GLU A 36 -3.05 -2.15 -17.33
C GLU A 36 -2.10 -1.72 -16.21
N GLY A 37 -1.18 -2.58 -15.76
CA GLY A 37 -0.23 -2.26 -14.69
C GLY A 37 0.68 -1.08 -15.00
N TYR A 38 1.23 -0.99 -16.21
CA TYR A 38 2.09 0.14 -16.59
C TYR A 38 1.29 1.44 -16.76
N LYS A 39 0.07 1.35 -17.32
CA LYS A 39 -0.84 2.50 -17.44
C LYS A 39 -1.25 3.04 -16.07
N GLU A 40 -1.59 2.17 -15.13
CA GLU A 40 -1.91 2.56 -13.75
C GLU A 40 -0.71 3.23 -13.06
N LEU A 41 0.50 2.71 -13.27
CA LEU A 41 1.71 3.33 -12.73
C LEU A 41 1.91 4.76 -13.29
N GLN A 42 1.71 4.96 -14.58
CA GLN A 42 1.77 6.31 -15.16
C GLN A 42 0.65 7.21 -14.61
N LYS A 43 -0.58 6.68 -14.53
CA LYS A 43 -1.74 7.41 -14.04
C LYS A 43 -1.56 7.84 -12.58
N CYS A 44 -0.98 7.02 -11.71
CA CYS A 44 -0.76 7.40 -10.31
C CYS A 44 0.20 8.58 -10.14
N LEU A 45 1.14 8.76 -11.08
CA LEU A 45 2.08 9.88 -11.07
C LEU A 45 1.44 11.20 -11.49
N GLU A 46 0.28 11.15 -12.15
CA GLU A 46 -0.47 12.32 -12.63
C GLU A 46 -1.77 12.55 -11.85
N SER A 47 -2.18 11.56 -11.06
CA SER A 47 -3.42 11.55 -10.30
C SER A 47 -3.42 12.52 -9.12
N LYS A 48 -4.62 12.98 -8.80
CA LYS A 48 -4.93 13.80 -7.61
C LYS A 48 -5.44 12.97 -6.44
N THR A 49 -5.49 11.65 -6.62
CA THR A 49 -5.97 10.69 -5.63
C THR A 49 -4.81 10.07 -4.86
N ILE A 50 -4.97 9.96 -3.55
CA ILE A 50 -4.12 9.16 -2.68
C ILE A 50 -4.91 8.02 -2.05
N TYR A 51 -4.22 6.92 -1.79
CA TYR A 51 -4.67 5.85 -0.91
C TYR A 51 -4.03 6.05 0.46
N ILE A 52 -4.85 5.93 1.51
CA ILE A 52 -4.40 5.97 2.90
C ILE A 52 -4.79 4.64 3.54
N GLY A 53 -3.79 3.86 3.96
CA GLY A 53 -3.97 2.59 4.67
C GLY A 53 -3.39 2.62 6.07
N ASN A 54 -3.63 1.54 6.81
CA ASN A 54 -3.27 1.42 8.23
C ASN A 54 -3.88 2.55 9.08
N LEU A 55 -5.15 2.84 8.81
CA LEU A 55 -5.98 3.67 9.67
C LEU A 55 -6.65 2.79 10.72
N SER A 56 -6.86 3.36 11.90
CA SER A 56 -7.72 2.75 12.90
C SER A 56 -9.13 2.60 12.33
N HIS A 57 -9.80 1.50 12.69
CA HIS A 57 -11.22 1.28 12.32
C HIS A 57 -12.17 2.31 12.94
N TYR A 58 -11.68 3.09 13.92
CA TYR A 58 -12.43 4.15 14.58
C TYR A 58 -12.18 5.53 13.96
N THR A 59 -11.19 5.66 13.07
CA THR A 59 -10.88 6.95 12.44
C THR A 59 -12.03 7.39 11.53
N THR A 60 -12.54 8.60 11.75
CA THR A 60 -13.69 9.15 11.02
C THR A 60 -13.27 9.98 9.80
N GLU A 61 -14.21 10.20 8.89
CA GLU A 61 -13.97 11.04 7.71
C GLU A 61 -13.59 12.47 8.10
N GLU A 62 -14.20 13.01 9.16
CA GLU A 62 -13.93 14.36 9.66
C GLU A 62 -12.48 14.51 10.13
N GLN A 63 -11.95 13.50 10.85
CA GLN A 63 -10.55 13.50 11.27
C GLN A 63 -9.59 13.48 10.07
N ILE A 64 -9.93 12.73 9.02
CA ILE A 64 -9.16 12.74 7.77
C ILE A 64 -9.26 14.11 7.11
N PHE A 65 -10.45 14.70 7.04
CA PHE A 65 -10.62 16.04 6.45
C PHE A 65 -9.79 17.10 7.18
N GLU A 66 -9.87 17.18 8.51
CA GLU A 66 -9.15 18.17 9.32
C GLU A 66 -7.63 18.10 9.13
N LEU A 67 -7.09 16.89 8.97
CA LEU A 67 -5.66 16.69 8.79
C LEU A 67 -5.23 17.00 7.34
N PHE A 68 -5.95 16.46 6.35
CA PHE A 68 -5.53 16.52 4.96
C PHE A 68 -5.88 17.84 4.27
N HIS A 69 -6.92 18.56 4.72
CA HIS A 69 -7.28 19.86 4.15
C HIS A 69 -6.17 20.92 4.31
N LYS A 70 -5.29 20.74 5.32
CA LYS A 70 -4.11 21.61 5.54
C LYS A 70 -3.10 21.57 4.39
N LEU A 71 -3.14 20.53 3.55
CA LEU A 71 -2.24 20.36 2.43
C LEU A 71 -2.80 20.92 1.12
N GLY A 72 -4.10 21.16 1.06
CA GLY A 72 -4.81 21.69 -0.10
C GLY A 72 -6.30 21.34 -0.10
N PRO A 73 -7.06 21.94 -1.03
CA PRO A 73 -8.50 21.71 -1.15
C PRO A 73 -8.80 20.25 -1.53
N ILE A 74 -9.77 19.66 -0.80
CA ILE A 74 -10.22 18.28 -0.97
C ILE A 74 -11.50 18.29 -1.80
N GLU A 75 -11.50 17.54 -2.90
CA GLU A 75 -12.67 17.33 -3.74
C GLU A 75 -13.61 16.28 -3.11
N LYS A 76 -13.05 15.17 -2.63
CA LYS A 76 -13.83 14.05 -2.09
C LYS A 76 -13.00 13.16 -1.17
N ILE A 77 -13.61 12.67 -0.09
CA ILE A 77 -13.08 11.58 0.73
C ILE A 77 -13.98 10.36 0.53
N ILE A 78 -13.38 9.18 0.42
CA ILE A 78 -14.09 7.92 0.32
C ILE A 78 -13.54 6.96 1.38
N MET A 79 -14.32 6.70 2.42
CA MET A 79 -13.95 5.75 3.46
C MET A 79 -14.01 4.31 2.92
N GLY A 80 -12.98 3.52 3.24
CA GLY A 80 -12.90 2.11 2.91
C GLY A 80 -13.78 1.29 3.84
N LEU A 81 -14.62 0.45 3.24
CA LEU A 81 -15.59 -0.39 3.93
C LEU A 81 -15.29 -1.87 3.73
N ASP A 82 -15.61 -2.67 4.73
CA ASP A 82 -15.70 -4.12 4.59
C ASP A 82 -16.81 -4.47 3.58
N ARG A 83 -16.51 -5.34 2.61
CA ARG A 83 -17.44 -5.72 1.55
C ARG A 83 -18.72 -6.38 2.05
N PHE A 84 -18.65 -7.08 3.17
CA PHE A 84 -19.77 -7.86 3.71
C PHE A 84 -20.46 -7.13 4.85
N LYS A 85 -19.68 -6.53 5.76
CA LYS A 85 -20.19 -5.86 6.95
C LYS A 85 -20.51 -4.38 6.74
N TYR A 86 -20.00 -3.78 5.67
CA TYR A 86 -20.14 -2.35 5.37
C TYR A 86 -19.64 -1.44 6.51
N THR A 87 -18.71 -1.94 7.32
CA THR A 87 -18.06 -1.20 8.41
C THR A 87 -16.70 -0.64 7.95
N PRO A 88 -16.20 0.47 8.52
CA PRO A 88 -14.86 0.96 8.23
C PRO A 88 -13.82 -0.15 8.38
N CYS A 89 -12.94 -0.29 7.39
CA CYS A 89 -11.95 -1.36 7.36
C CYS A 89 -10.51 -0.84 7.26
N GLY A 90 -10.26 0.36 7.79
CA GLY A 90 -8.91 0.88 8.07
C GLY A 90 -8.16 1.48 6.88
N PHE A 91 -8.87 1.85 5.83
CA PHE A 91 -8.31 2.61 4.71
C PHE A 91 -9.30 3.65 4.21
N CYS A 92 -8.82 4.61 3.44
CA CYS A 92 -9.66 5.53 2.68
C CYS A 92 -8.94 6.01 1.42
N PHE A 93 -9.70 6.68 0.55
CA PHE A 93 -9.17 7.46 -0.56
C PHE A 93 -9.46 8.93 -0.32
N VAL A 94 -8.49 9.78 -0.65
CA VAL A 94 -8.67 11.23 -0.67
C VAL A 94 -8.36 11.72 -2.08
N ILE A 95 -9.30 12.45 -2.65
CA ILE A 95 -9.19 13.11 -3.94
C ILE A 95 -9.04 14.59 -3.67
N PHE A 96 -7.89 15.16 -4.05
CA PHE A 96 -7.64 16.60 -3.99
C PHE A 96 -8.11 17.28 -5.28
N GLU A 97 -8.35 18.59 -5.22
CA GLU A 97 -8.59 19.37 -6.45
C GLU A 97 -7.31 19.50 -7.29
N ASP A 98 -6.15 19.46 -6.63
CA ASP A 98 -4.82 19.65 -7.22
C ASP A 98 -3.87 18.45 -7.00
N LYS A 99 -3.07 18.16 -8.03
CA LYS A 99 -1.99 17.15 -7.96
C LYS A 99 -0.89 17.53 -6.96
N ALA A 100 -0.60 18.81 -6.78
CA ALA A 100 0.44 19.24 -5.85
C ALA A 100 0.11 18.81 -4.41
N SER A 101 -1.17 18.87 -4.03
CA SER A 101 -1.68 18.48 -2.73
C SER A 101 -1.54 16.98 -2.45
N SER A 102 -1.78 16.13 -3.46
CA SER A 102 -1.57 14.68 -3.34
C SER A 102 -0.09 14.33 -3.08
N ILE A 103 0.82 15.01 -3.78
CA ILE A 103 2.28 14.86 -3.58
C ILE A 103 2.70 15.35 -2.19
N ASN A 104 2.16 16.48 -1.74
CA ASN A 104 2.43 17.02 -0.40
C ASN A 104 1.96 16.07 0.70
N ALA A 105 0.82 15.39 0.52
CA ALA A 105 0.33 14.39 1.46
C ALA A 105 1.30 13.24 1.66
N VAL A 106 1.83 12.69 0.57
CA VAL A 106 2.82 11.61 0.64
C VAL A 106 4.14 12.09 1.28
N LYS A 107 4.54 13.35 1.04
CA LYS A 107 5.79 13.90 1.59
C LYS A 107 5.72 14.21 3.08
N TYR A 108 4.62 14.81 3.54
CA TYR A 108 4.55 15.42 4.87
C TYR A 108 3.75 14.59 5.88
N LEU A 109 2.76 13.82 5.44
CA LEU A 109 1.87 13.07 6.35
C LEU A 109 2.11 11.56 6.35
N ASN A 110 2.88 11.03 5.39
CA ASN A 110 3.15 9.60 5.36
C ASN A 110 3.91 9.16 6.61
N LYS A 111 3.48 8.06 7.24
CA LYS A 111 4.04 7.53 8.50
C LYS A 111 3.81 8.40 9.74
N THR A 112 2.98 9.43 9.66
CA THR A 112 2.48 10.13 10.86
C THR A 112 1.45 9.28 11.59
N LYS A 113 1.16 9.61 12.86
CA LYS A 113 0.23 8.85 13.69
C LYS A 113 -1.15 9.49 13.72
N ILE A 114 -2.19 8.68 13.52
CA ILE A 114 -3.60 9.02 13.74
C ILE A 114 -4.19 7.95 14.66
N ASP A 115 -4.85 8.35 15.74
CA ASP A 115 -5.44 7.44 16.74
C ASP A 115 -4.46 6.36 17.26
N GLY A 116 -3.18 6.71 17.36
CA GLY A 116 -2.12 5.81 17.81
C GLY A 116 -1.50 4.91 16.72
N GLU A 117 -2.09 4.85 15.53
CA GLU A 117 -1.61 4.06 14.40
C GLU A 117 -0.79 4.89 13.40
N SER A 118 0.33 4.35 12.94
CA SER A 118 1.14 5.00 11.91
C SER A 118 0.56 4.77 10.51
N ILE A 119 0.07 5.81 9.87
CA ILE A 119 -0.62 5.68 8.57
C ILE A 119 0.37 5.42 7.43
N SER A 120 -0.11 4.79 6.36
CA SER A 120 0.62 4.64 5.10
C SER A 120 -0.10 5.36 3.99
N ILE A 121 0.59 6.28 3.32
CA ILE A 121 0.03 7.04 2.19
C ILE A 121 0.77 6.65 0.92
N ASP A 122 0.01 6.34 -0.12
CA ASP A 122 0.49 5.97 -1.45
C ASP A 122 -0.23 6.79 -2.52
N LEU A 123 0.49 7.18 -3.59
CA LEU A 123 -0.14 7.72 -4.79
C LEU A 123 -1.02 6.66 -5.45
N ASP A 124 -2.20 7.05 -5.91
CA ASP A 124 -3.20 6.14 -6.45
C ASP A 124 -3.59 6.53 -7.88
N PRO A 125 -3.78 5.57 -8.82
CA PRO A 125 -4.17 5.85 -10.22
C PRO A 125 -5.54 6.51 -10.38
N GLY A 126 -6.32 6.70 -9.31
CA GLY A 126 -7.61 7.37 -9.35
C GLY A 126 -8.71 6.44 -8.85
N PHE A 127 -9.72 7.04 -8.24
CA PHE A 127 -10.82 6.28 -7.65
C PHE A 127 -11.80 5.76 -8.71
N GLU A 128 -12.29 4.54 -8.50
CA GLU A 128 -13.33 3.90 -9.29
C GLU A 128 -14.32 3.22 -8.33
N ASP A 129 -15.60 3.23 -8.69
CA ASP A 129 -16.64 2.62 -7.85
C ASP A 129 -16.38 1.12 -7.66
N GLY A 130 -16.62 0.66 -6.43
CA GLY A 130 -16.30 -0.68 -5.96
C GLY A 130 -14.92 -0.79 -5.32
N ARG A 131 -14.03 0.19 -5.50
CA ARG A 131 -12.72 0.23 -4.80
C ARG A 131 -12.85 0.61 -3.33
N GLN A 132 -13.97 1.21 -2.91
CA GLN A 132 -14.26 1.45 -1.49
C GLN A 132 -14.41 0.15 -0.70
N PHE A 133 -14.70 -0.98 -1.34
CA PHE A 133 -14.88 -2.25 -0.64
C PHE A 133 -13.57 -3.03 -0.55
N GLY A 134 -13.28 -3.52 0.65
CA GLY A 134 -12.19 -4.44 0.92
C GLY A 134 -12.19 -5.67 -0.01
N ARG A 135 -10.98 -6.18 -0.25
CA ARG A 135 -10.71 -7.30 -1.17
C ARG A 135 -10.06 -8.50 -0.47
N GLY A 136 -9.96 -8.46 0.85
CA GLY A 136 -9.48 -9.57 1.67
C GLY A 136 -10.51 -10.69 1.73
N LYS A 137 -10.06 -11.91 2.07
CA LYS A 137 -10.92 -13.11 2.09
C LYS A 137 -12.19 -12.95 2.95
N PHE A 138 -12.08 -12.20 4.04
CA PHE A 138 -13.17 -11.95 4.99
C PHE A 138 -13.89 -10.61 4.77
N GLY A 139 -13.69 -9.94 3.63
CA GLY A 139 -14.36 -8.69 3.28
C GLY A 139 -13.57 -7.43 3.61
N GLY A 140 -12.62 -7.50 4.54
CA GLY A 140 -11.74 -6.39 4.94
C GLY A 140 -10.60 -6.10 3.97
N GLN A 141 -9.58 -5.38 4.44
CA GLN A 141 -8.33 -5.22 3.69
C GLN A 141 -7.63 -6.55 3.44
N LYS A 142 -6.90 -6.63 2.32
CA LYS A 142 -6.02 -7.79 2.07
C LYS A 142 -4.91 -7.81 3.11
N SER A 143 -4.88 -8.85 3.93
CA SER A 143 -3.80 -9.04 4.90
C SER A 143 -2.53 -9.57 4.22
N THR A 144 -1.41 -9.56 4.93
CA THR A 144 -0.17 -10.21 4.49
C THR A 144 -0.38 -11.70 4.19
N ASP A 145 -1.26 -12.37 4.93
CA ASP A 145 -1.60 -13.78 4.71
C ASP A 145 -2.35 -13.98 3.38
N ASP A 146 -3.24 -13.05 3.02
CA ASP A 146 -3.88 -13.05 1.71
C ASP A 146 -2.83 -12.87 0.60
N TYR A 147 -1.81 -12.04 0.83
CA TYR A 147 -0.68 -11.89 -0.11
C TYR A 147 0.16 -13.16 -0.24
N GLN A 148 0.45 -13.86 0.87
CA GLN A 148 1.19 -15.12 0.85
C GLN A 148 0.38 -16.24 0.17
N PHE A 149 -0.91 -16.34 0.46
CA PHE A 149 -1.81 -17.30 -0.21
C PHE A 149 -1.95 -16.99 -1.71
N MET A 150 -2.06 -15.72 -2.08
CA MET A 150 -2.01 -15.29 -3.49
C MET A 150 -0.67 -15.67 -4.13
N TYR A 151 0.45 -15.45 -3.46
CA TYR A 151 1.78 -15.83 -3.95
C TYR A 151 1.92 -17.34 -4.14
N GLN A 152 1.44 -18.13 -3.19
CA GLN A 152 1.48 -19.59 -3.22
C GLN A 152 0.66 -20.15 -4.40
N ASN A 153 -0.46 -19.51 -4.74
CA ASN A 153 -1.42 -20.02 -5.74
C ASN A 153 -1.28 -19.37 -7.13
N MET A 154 -0.56 -18.26 -7.28
CA MET A 154 -0.23 -17.65 -8.59
C MET A 154 1.14 -18.07 -9.12
N MET A 155 1.86 -18.96 -8.43
CA MET A 155 3.13 -19.53 -8.90
C MET A 155 2.90 -20.93 -9.50
N PRO A 156 3.41 -21.24 -10.71
CA PRO A 156 3.62 -22.63 -11.09
C PRO A 156 4.67 -23.23 -10.16
N SER A 157 4.43 -24.47 -9.71
CA SER A 157 5.22 -25.22 -8.74
C SER A 157 6.68 -25.39 -9.17
N THR A 158 7.58 -24.46 -8.84
CA THR A 158 9.03 -24.69 -8.86
C THR A 158 9.79 -24.04 -7.70
N TYR A 159 9.12 -23.63 -6.61
CA TYR A 159 9.83 -23.17 -5.41
C TYR A 159 9.54 -24.09 -4.22
N THR A 160 10.42 -25.05 -4.00
CA THR A 160 10.59 -25.72 -2.71
C THR A 160 11.41 -24.78 -1.81
N PRO A 161 10.84 -24.24 -0.72
CA PRO A 161 11.63 -23.55 0.27
C PRO A 161 12.50 -24.59 0.97
N GLY A 162 13.82 -24.53 0.74
CA GLY A 162 14.79 -25.27 1.54
C GLY A 162 14.59 -24.91 3.01
N GLY A 163 14.21 -25.90 3.81
CA GLY A 163 14.01 -25.74 5.24
C GLY A 163 15.31 -25.31 5.91
N THR A 164 15.25 -24.19 6.62
CA THR A 164 16.22 -23.85 7.68
C THR A 164 15.92 -24.72 8.90
N THR A 165 16.77 -25.71 9.16
CA THR A 165 16.93 -26.29 10.50
C THR A 165 17.93 -25.44 11.28
N THR A 166 17.42 -24.60 12.19
CA THR A 166 18.23 -24.01 13.27
C THR A 166 18.18 -24.94 14.48
N GLY A 167 19.35 -25.29 15.00
CA GLY A 167 19.53 -26.27 16.08
C GLY A 167 19.22 -25.77 17.50
N GLY A 168 19.42 -26.71 18.43
CA GLY A 168 19.41 -26.60 19.89
C GLY A 168 19.42 -28.03 20.45
N GLU A 169 20.59 -28.59 20.71
CA GLU A 169 21.19 -28.77 22.05
C GLU A 169 20.51 -29.86 22.88
N ASP A 170 21.23 -30.98 23.12
CA ASP A 170 21.38 -31.53 24.47
C ASP A 170 22.50 -32.57 24.54
N THR A 171 23.37 -32.37 25.53
CA THR A 171 24.54 -33.15 25.91
C THR A 171 24.20 -34.46 26.62
N TYR A 172 25.19 -35.37 26.63
CA TYR A 172 25.48 -36.42 27.63
C TYR A 172 25.18 -37.88 27.23
N VAL A 173 26.24 -38.66 27.05
CA VAL A 173 26.20 -40.14 27.10
C VAL A 173 27.42 -40.61 27.92
N PRO A 174 27.24 -41.49 28.93
CA PRO A 174 28.25 -41.77 29.95
C PRO A 174 29.31 -42.81 29.54
N GLN A 175 30.33 -42.89 30.38
CA GLN A 175 31.52 -43.75 30.33
C GLN A 175 31.24 -45.25 30.11
N VAL A 176 32.08 -45.88 29.28
CA VAL A 176 32.99 -46.99 29.67
C VAL A 176 34.19 -47.04 28.73
#